data_AF-A0A0G1M2W4-F1
#
_entry.id   AF-A0A0G1M2W4-F1
#
_cell.length_a   1.000
_cell.length_b   1.000
_cell.length_c   1.000
_cell.angle_alpha   90.00
_cell.angle_beta   90.00
_cell.angle_gamma   90.00
#
_symmetry.space_group_name_H-M   'P 1'
#
loop_
_entity.id
_entity.type
_entity.pdbx_description
1 polymer ?
#
loop_
_entity_poly.entity_id
_entity_poly.type
_entity_poly.pdbx_seq_one_letter_code
_entity_poly.pdbx_strand_id
1 'polypeptide(L)'
;MKVVPTIISVSRAGLSVCGTQINGLLKMPFDAGVVKDLNVTGLTELAAQIKTFVESNKIPASDLVVVLDAETYFEKQLTGETDDQLAGEVQEFVDSVPLASPSSKIFKVGDKYHAVVINRRLYESVRAAFAALGFAVKAVVPELVLGPVGVAGTFDANACRLILKKMAYVTENSFVGVTHAGADDSWVNQNRKTATLLAAGAILISVLGVGLVVWQTVAARQTAVARARARTAKIVQALPSPIPTPAAATTSAKLADLTVRVVNASGITG
;
A
#
# COMPACT_ATOMS: atom_id res chain seq x y z
N MET A 1 28.28 15.82 -9.71
CA MET A 1 27.86 17.06 -9.01
C MET A 1 26.94 16.67 -7.86
N LYS A 2 27.16 17.21 -6.66
CA LYS A 2 26.28 16.96 -5.51
C LYS A 2 24.99 17.76 -5.73
N VAL A 3 23.87 17.08 -5.94
CA VAL A 3 22.56 17.74 -6.09
C VAL A 3 22.22 18.38 -4.74
N VAL A 4 21.97 19.68 -4.75
CA VAL A 4 21.59 20.40 -3.52
C VAL A 4 20.08 20.28 -3.37
N PRO A 5 19.58 19.81 -2.20
CA PRO A 5 18.16 19.58 -2.04
C PRO A 5 17.37 20.90 -2.04
N THR A 6 16.11 20.79 -2.45
CA THR A 6 15.08 21.80 -2.24
C THR A 6 14.52 21.62 -0.83
N ILE A 7 14.28 22.71 -0.12
CA ILE A 7 13.67 22.67 1.21
C ILE A 7 12.31 23.35 1.09
N ILE A 8 11.29 22.67 1.61
CA ILE A 8 9.97 23.24 1.81
C ILE A 8 9.69 23.33 3.29
N SER A 9 9.08 24.42 3.74
CA SER A 9 8.35 24.45 4.99
C SER A 9 6.85 24.33 4.74
N VAL A 10 6.19 23.49 5.53
CA VAL A 10 4.75 23.30 5.56
C VAL A 10 4.21 24.01 6.78
N SER A 11 3.35 24.99 6.54
CA SER A 11 2.63 25.78 7.55
C SER A 11 1.13 25.47 7.49
N ARG A 12 0.34 25.99 8.43
CA ARG A 12 -1.13 25.89 8.39
C ARG A 12 -1.72 26.66 7.21
N ALA A 13 -1.07 27.75 6.80
CA ALA A 13 -1.54 28.65 5.76
C ALA A 13 -1.05 28.29 4.34
N GLY A 14 -0.01 27.45 4.22
CA GLY A 14 0.59 27.16 2.92
C GLY A 14 2.00 26.57 2.99
N LEU A 15 2.70 26.63 1.87
CA LEU A 15 4.08 26.20 1.71
C LEU A 15 5.02 27.39 1.52
N SER A 16 6.23 27.28 2.08
CA SER A 16 7.35 28.17 1.75
C SER A 16 8.49 27.34 1.19
N VAL A 17 9.10 27.74 0.07
CA VAL A 17 10.08 26.94 -0.67
C VAL A 17 11.35 27.73 -0.91
N CYS A 18 12.49 27.09 -0.67
CA CYS A 18 13.81 27.63 -0.93
C CYS A 18 14.75 26.55 -1.47
N GLY A 19 15.81 26.97 -2.15
CA GLY A 19 16.76 26.06 -2.79
C GLY A 19 17.85 26.83 -3.52
N THR A 20 18.82 26.12 -4.10
CA THR A 20 19.96 26.76 -4.77
C THR A 20 19.60 27.45 -6.08
N GLN A 21 18.56 26.98 -6.75
CA GLN A 21 18.05 27.54 -8.00
C GLN A 21 16.86 28.50 -7.77
N ILE A 22 16.55 28.80 -6.50
CA ILE A 22 15.43 29.65 -6.10
C ILE A 22 16.02 30.91 -5.46
N ASN A 23 15.75 32.06 -6.07
CA ASN A 23 16.17 33.34 -5.50
C ASN A 23 15.23 33.75 -4.38
N GLY A 24 15.68 33.59 -3.14
CA GLY A 24 14.92 33.96 -1.95
C GLY A 24 13.94 32.87 -1.51
N LEU A 25 12.77 33.30 -1.03
CA LEU A 25 11.74 32.43 -0.47
C LEU A 25 10.45 32.58 -1.29
N LEU A 26 10.04 31.50 -1.94
CA LEU A 26 8.77 31.44 -2.65
C LEU A 26 7.68 30.96 -1.71
N LYS A 27 6.48 31.55 -1.78
CA LYS A 27 5.35 31.18 -0.94
C LYS A 27 4.16 30.75 -1.78
N MET A 28 3.48 29.70 -1.34
CA MET A 28 2.27 29.18 -1.93
C MET A 28 1.20 29.07 -0.82
N PRO A 29 0.29 30.04 -0.69
CA PRO A 29 -0.84 29.87 0.21
C PRO A 29 -1.71 28.70 -0.24
N PHE A 30 -2.34 28.00 0.70
CA PHE A 30 -3.36 27.01 0.36
C PHE A 30 -4.66 27.71 -0.03
N ASP A 31 -5.32 27.26 -1.10
CA ASP A 31 -6.65 27.77 -1.43
C ASP A 31 -7.66 27.40 -0.32
N ALA A 32 -8.70 28.24 -0.23
CA ALA A 32 -9.78 28.04 0.73
C ALA A 32 -10.41 26.65 0.60
N GLY A 33 -10.39 25.89 1.70
CA GLY A 33 -11.03 24.57 1.76
C GLY A 33 -10.22 23.44 1.14
N VAL A 34 -8.95 23.65 0.77
CA VAL A 34 -8.04 22.56 0.34
C VAL A 34 -7.33 21.92 1.53
N VAL A 35 -6.88 22.76 2.46
CA VAL A 35 -6.40 22.35 3.78
C VAL A 35 -7.19 23.12 4.83
N LYS A 36 -7.84 22.40 5.74
CA LYS A 36 -8.60 22.99 6.85
C LYS A 36 -8.20 22.32 8.16
N ASP A 37 -7.73 23.10 9.12
CA ASP A 37 -7.31 22.61 10.44
C ASP A 37 -6.36 21.42 10.34
N LEU A 38 -5.32 21.56 9.51
CA LEU A 38 -4.31 20.54 9.19
C LEU A 38 -4.85 19.28 8.48
N ASN A 39 -6.13 19.24 8.13
CA ASN A 39 -6.72 18.17 7.34
C ASN A 39 -6.77 18.55 5.86
N VAL A 40 -6.31 17.63 5.01
CA VAL A 40 -6.41 17.77 3.55
C VAL A 40 -7.81 17.34 3.13
N THR A 41 -8.63 18.31 2.75
CA THR A 41 -10.00 18.13 2.27
C THR A 41 -10.03 17.95 0.75
N GLY A 42 -9.22 18.70 0.01
CA GLY A 42 -9.09 18.60 -1.45
C GLY A 42 -7.75 18.01 -1.88
N LEU A 43 -7.64 16.68 -1.96
CA LEU A 43 -6.37 16.02 -2.31
C LEU A 43 -5.92 16.35 -3.75
N THR A 44 -6.86 16.32 -4.68
CA THR A 44 -6.60 16.60 -6.10
C THR A 44 -6.25 18.06 -6.31
N GLU A 45 -6.96 18.95 -5.61
CA GLU A 45 -6.76 20.39 -5.64
C GLU A 45 -5.39 20.77 -5.05
N LEU A 46 -5.00 20.16 -3.92
CA LEU A 46 -3.68 20.35 -3.33
C LEU A 46 -2.57 19.92 -4.30
N ALA A 47 -2.71 18.75 -4.93
CA ALA A 47 -1.74 18.27 -5.90
C ALA A 47 -1.64 19.19 -7.13
N ALA A 48 -2.78 19.69 -7.62
CA ALA A 48 -2.83 20.63 -8.73
C ALA A 48 -2.21 22.00 -8.38
N GLN A 49 -2.43 22.52 -7.17
CA GLN A 49 -1.79 23.74 -6.67
C GLN A 49 -0.28 23.58 -6.60
N ILE A 50 0.21 22.49 -5.98
CA ILE A 50 1.65 22.21 -5.88
C ILE A 50 2.28 22.10 -7.27
N LYS A 51 1.63 21.37 -8.19
CA LYS A 51 2.08 21.28 -9.59
C LYS A 51 2.19 22.65 -10.25
N THR A 52 1.12 23.44 -10.19
CA THR A 52 1.07 24.78 -10.80
C THR A 52 2.14 25.69 -10.21
N PHE A 53 2.34 25.65 -8.89
CA PHE A 53 3.37 26.43 -8.21
C PHE A 53 4.79 26.03 -8.63
N VAL A 54 5.09 24.73 -8.69
CA VAL A 54 6.40 24.21 -9.13
C VAL A 54 6.67 24.58 -10.59
N GLU A 55 5.70 24.38 -11.49
CA GLU A 55 5.84 24.68 -12.92
C GLU A 55 5.98 26.19 -13.18
N SER A 56 5.15 27.03 -12.54
CA SER A 56 5.17 28.48 -12.71
C SER A 56 6.46 29.12 -12.24
N ASN A 57 7.05 28.58 -11.16
CA ASN A 57 8.32 29.06 -10.62
C ASN A 57 9.53 28.31 -11.19
N LYS A 58 9.31 27.38 -12.14
CA LYS A 58 10.35 26.56 -12.78
C LYS A 58 11.27 25.88 -11.77
N ILE A 59 10.70 25.37 -10.67
CA ILE A 59 11.47 24.72 -9.61
C ILE A 59 11.95 23.37 -10.12
N PRO A 60 13.27 23.13 -10.25
CA PRO A 60 13.78 21.89 -10.78
C PRO A 60 13.58 20.75 -9.76
N ALA A 61 13.22 19.57 -10.27
CA ALA A 61 13.15 18.37 -9.45
C ALA A 61 14.50 18.05 -8.81
N SER A 62 14.49 17.78 -7.50
CA SER A 62 15.67 17.45 -6.72
C SER A 62 15.32 16.58 -5.53
N ASP A 63 16.32 16.23 -4.72
CA ASP A 63 16.07 15.78 -3.35
C ASP A 63 15.26 16.86 -2.60
N LEU A 64 14.34 16.43 -1.75
CA LEU A 64 13.41 17.29 -1.03
C LEU A 64 13.52 17.06 0.48
N VAL A 65 13.62 18.17 1.22
CA VAL A 65 13.50 18.21 2.68
C VAL A 65 12.23 18.94 3.03
N VAL A 66 11.39 18.31 3.83
CA VAL A 66 10.14 18.88 4.33
C VAL A 66 10.36 19.28 5.78
N VAL A 67 10.22 20.58 6.06
CA VAL A 67 10.15 21.13 7.41
C VAL A 67 8.68 21.32 7.76
N LEU A 68 8.29 20.89 8.94
CA LEU A 68 6.95 21.10 9.49
C LEU A 68 7.06 22.28 10.47
N ASP A 69 6.38 23.40 10.19
CA ASP A 69 6.35 24.55 11.10
C ASP A 69 5.66 24.15 12.42
N ALA A 70 5.98 24.86 13.51
CA ALA A 70 5.43 24.62 14.85
C ALA A 70 3.89 24.55 14.91
N GLU A 71 3.18 25.19 13.98
CA GLU A 71 1.71 25.16 13.90
C GLU A 71 1.11 23.93 13.18
N THR A 72 1.96 23.03 12.66
CA THR A 72 1.53 21.84 11.89
C THR A 72 1.69 20.52 12.64
N TYR A 73 2.24 20.56 13.84
CA TYR A 73 2.41 19.42 14.73
C TYR A 73 2.06 19.76 16.17
N PHE A 74 1.86 18.72 16.98
CA PHE A 74 1.71 18.83 18.41
C PHE A 74 2.97 18.25 19.06
N GLU A 75 3.44 18.89 20.13
CA GLU A 75 4.58 18.40 20.89
C GLU A 75 4.28 18.30 22.38
N LYS A 76 4.88 17.29 23.03
CA LYS A 76 4.90 17.13 24.48
C LYS A 76 6.31 16.76 24.90
N GLN A 77 6.88 17.54 25.82
CA GLN A 77 8.14 17.16 26.47
C GLN A 77 7.84 15.97 27.39
N LEU A 78 8.59 14.87 27.21
CA LEU A 78 8.44 13.66 28.00
C LEU A 78 9.18 13.79 29.33
N THR A 79 8.63 13.17 30.36
CA THR A 79 9.15 13.20 31.73
C THR A 79 9.41 11.81 32.31
N GLY A 80 8.99 10.75 31.62
CA GLY A 80 9.27 9.37 32.01
C GLY A 80 10.75 9.06 32.14
N GLU A 81 11.11 8.30 33.18
CA GLU A 81 12.49 7.88 33.45
C GLU A 81 12.79 6.48 32.91
N THR A 82 11.75 5.68 32.65
CA THR A 82 11.84 4.33 32.08
C THR A 82 11.16 4.25 30.72
N ASP A 83 11.57 3.27 29.90
CA ASP A 83 11.00 3.06 28.56
C ASP A 83 9.48 2.82 28.60
N ASP A 84 8.98 2.08 29.60
CA ASP A 84 7.55 1.83 29.78
C ASP A 84 6.77 3.11 30.13
N GLN A 85 7.35 3.97 30.98
CA GLN A 85 6.74 5.26 31.33
C GLN A 85 6.69 6.18 30.11
N LEU A 86 7.78 6.26 29.34
CA LEU A 86 7.85 7.04 28.11
C LEU A 86 6.84 6.55 27.09
N ALA A 87 6.72 5.23 26.89
CA ALA A 87 5.76 4.63 25.96
C ALA A 87 4.30 4.95 26.36
N GLY A 88 3.97 4.83 27.65
CA GLY A 88 2.65 5.19 28.18
C GLY A 88 2.32 6.67 27.99
N GLU A 89 3.28 7.55 28.28
CA GLU A 89 3.12 9.01 28.17
C GLU A 89 2.96 9.46 26.70
N VAL A 90 3.64 8.80 25.76
CA VAL A 90 3.46 9.01 24.31
C VAL A 90 2.08 8.55 23.86
N GLN A 91 1.62 7.37 24.28
CA GLN A 91 0.32 6.85 23.87
C GLN A 91 -0.82 7.74 24.36
N GLU A 92 -0.80 8.15 25.63
CA GLU A 92 -1.77 9.10 26.19
C GLU A 92 -1.77 10.42 25.40
N PHE A 93 -0.59 10.93 25.06
CA PHE A 93 -0.48 12.14 24.28
C PHE A 93 -1.08 11.98 22.87
N VAL A 94 -0.74 10.90 22.17
CA VAL A 94 -1.29 10.60 20.83
C VAL A 94 -2.82 10.51 20.86
N ASP A 95 -3.38 9.86 21.88
CA ASP A 95 -4.83 9.69 22.04
C ASP A 95 -5.55 11.00 22.38
N SER A 96 -4.85 11.95 23.02
CA SER A 96 -5.39 13.28 23.34
C SER A 96 -5.41 14.25 22.14
N VAL A 97 -4.60 13.99 21.11
CA VAL A 97 -4.42 14.91 19.99
C VAL A 97 -5.58 14.79 18.99
N PRO A 98 -6.29 15.89 18.65
CA PRO A 98 -7.50 15.85 17.82
C PRO A 98 -7.18 15.79 16.32
N LEU A 99 -6.45 14.76 15.89
CA LEU A 99 -6.10 14.54 14.48
C LEU A 99 -6.81 13.32 13.91
N ALA A 100 -7.27 13.41 12.67
CA ALA A 100 -7.95 12.30 11.99
C ALA A 100 -7.03 11.12 11.64
N SER A 101 -5.74 11.39 11.41
CA SER A 101 -4.72 10.37 11.15
C SER A 101 -3.41 10.78 11.82
N PRO A 102 -3.27 10.62 13.15
CA PRO A 102 -2.04 10.95 13.85
C PRO A 102 -0.90 10.02 13.41
N SER A 103 0.32 10.55 13.46
CA SER A 103 1.57 9.80 13.38
C SER A 103 2.51 10.43 14.39
N SER A 104 3.19 9.63 15.20
CA SER A 104 4.07 10.12 16.25
C SER A 104 5.50 9.65 16.07
N LYS A 105 6.46 10.43 16.60
CA LYS A 105 7.86 10.05 16.77
C LYS A 105 8.46 10.81 17.95
N ILE A 106 9.37 10.18 18.68
CA ILE A 106 10.14 10.82 19.73
C ILE A 106 11.41 11.44 19.12
N PHE A 107 11.68 12.69 19.46
CA PHE A 107 12.90 13.41 19.11
C PHE A 107 13.67 13.77 20.37
N LYS A 108 15.00 13.70 20.30
CA LYS A 108 15.87 14.17 21.37
C LYS A 108 16.40 15.55 21.01
N VAL A 109 16.10 16.56 21.82
CA VAL A 109 16.50 17.95 21.60
C VAL A 109 17.23 18.43 22.85
N GLY A 110 18.55 18.59 22.73
CA GLY A 110 19.42 18.71 23.90
C GLY A 110 19.32 17.46 24.77
N ASP A 111 19.06 17.65 26.06
CA ASP A 111 18.92 16.55 27.04
C ASP A 111 17.46 16.12 27.27
N LYS A 112 16.53 16.63 26.47
CA LYS A 112 15.09 16.39 26.63
C LYS A 112 14.55 15.53 25.50
N TYR A 113 13.62 14.64 25.84
CA TYR A 113 12.83 13.89 24.86
C TYR A 113 11.51 14.61 24.60
N HIS A 114 11.13 14.70 23.33
CA HIS A 114 9.90 15.33 22.88
C HIS A 114 9.14 14.33 22.02
N ALA A 115 7.91 14.03 22.41
CA ALA A 115 6.98 13.34 21.52
C ALA A 115 6.37 14.36 20.57
N VAL A 116 6.48 14.10 19.27
CA VAL A 116 5.89 14.95 18.23
C VAL A 116 4.84 14.14 17.48
N VAL A 117 3.63 14.69 17.38
CA VAL A 117 2.49 14.11 16.68
C VAL A 117 2.09 14.98 15.50
N ILE A 118 2.00 14.38 14.32
CA ILE A 118 1.72 15.07 13.05
C ILE A 118 0.48 14.49 12.38
N ASN A 119 -0.19 15.27 11.54
CA ASN A 119 -1.22 14.74 10.66
C ASN A 119 -0.57 13.99 9.50
N ARG A 120 -0.63 12.66 9.53
CA ARG A 120 -0.02 11.81 8.49
C ARG A 120 -0.56 12.12 7.10
N ARG A 121 -1.86 12.39 7.00
CA ARG A 121 -2.50 12.67 5.72
C ARG A 121 -1.98 13.96 5.10
N LEU A 122 -1.69 14.98 5.91
CA LEU A 122 -1.15 16.25 5.42
C LEU A 122 0.22 16.06 4.77
N TYR A 123 1.20 15.52 5.51
CA TYR A 123 2.55 15.41 4.97
C TYR A 123 2.63 14.39 3.83
N GLU A 124 1.90 13.27 3.89
CA GLU A 124 1.91 12.27 2.79
C GLU A 124 1.28 12.85 1.52
N SER A 125 0.25 13.71 1.64
CA SER A 125 -0.34 14.37 0.47
C SER A 125 0.63 15.34 -0.19
N VAL A 126 1.34 16.15 0.61
CA VAL A 126 2.39 17.06 0.12
C VAL A 126 3.53 16.24 -0.52
N ARG A 127 4.01 15.20 0.18
CA ARG A 127 5.06 14.29 -0.31
C ARG A 127 4.67 13.65 -1.64
N ALA A 128 3.45 13.12 -1.75
CA ALA A 128 2.97 12.47 -2.97
C ALA A 128 2.90 13.46 -4.14
N ALA A 129 2.42 14.69 -3.90
CA ALA A 129 2.35 15.72 -4.92
C ALA A 129 3.74 16.10 -5.46
N PHE A 130 4.73 16.31 -4.59
CA PHE A 130 6.11 16.57 -5.03
C PHE A 130 6.76 15.36 -5.70
N ALA A 131 6.52 14.15 -5.19
CA ALA A 131 7.04 12.92 -5.80
C ALA A 131 6.51 12.70 -7.23
N ALA A 132 5.24 13.03 -7.49
CA ALA A 132 4.66 12.98 -8.83
C ALA A 132 5.33 13.96 -9.82
N LEU A 133 6.02 14.98 -9.32
CA LEU A 133 6.80 15.96 -10.10
C LEU A 133 8.29 15.59 -10.19
N GLY A 134 8.67 14.41 -9.71
CA GLY A 134 10.04 13.89 -9.80
C GLY A 134 10.95 14.24 -8.61
N PHE A 135 10.44 14.87 -7.55
CA PHE A 135 11.22 15.12 -6.34
C PHE A 135 11.39 13.84 -5.51
N ALA A 136 12.54 13.70 -4.85
CA ALA A 136 12.80 12.59 -3.94
C ALA A 136 12.80 13.08 -2.48
N VAL A 137 11.77 12.76 -1.70
CA VAL A 137 11.69 13.17 -0.29
C VAL A 137 12.71 12.40 0.54
N LYS A 138 13.72 13.11 1.06
CA LYS A 138 14.83 12.56 1.87
C LYS A 138 14.62 12.70 3.36
N ALA A 139 13.89 13.74 3.78
CA ALA A 139 13.62 14.00 5.18
C ALA A 139 12.30 14.78 5.33
N VAL A 140 11.57 14.45 6.39
CA VAL A 140 10.47 15.22 6.99
C VAL A 140 10.84 15.52 8.43
N VAL A 141 11.01 16.77 8.82
CA VAL A 141 11.51 17.17 10.14
C VAL A 141 10.60 18.22 10.77
N PRO A 142 10.32 18.16 12.09
CA PRO A 142 9.66 19.26 12.78
C PRO A 142 10.63 20.43 12.96
N GLU A 143 10.12 21.67 12.99
CA GLU A 143 10.92 22.86 13.26
C GLU A 143 11.70 22.74 14.59
N LEU A 144 11.11 22.08 15.60
CA LEU A 144 11.71 21.83 16.91
C LEU A 144 13.16 21.28 16.82
N VAL A 145 13.41 20.31 15.93
CA VAL A 145 14.75 19.70 15.83
C VAL A 145 15.76 20.65 15.19
N LEU A 146 15.33 21.74 14.56
CA LEU A 146 16.22 22.68 13.91
C LEU A 146 16.78 23.74 14.87
N GLY A 147 16.24 23.87 16.08
CA GLY A 147 16.74 24.76 17.12
C GLY A 147 18.24 24.60 17.42
N PRO A 148 18.74 23.38 17.70
CA PRO A 148 20.16 23.11 17.92
C PRO A 148 21.09 23.46 16.75
N VAL A 149 20.57 23.55 15.52
CA VAL A 149 21.35 23.96 14.34
C VAL A 149 21.26 25.46 14.05
N GLY A 150 20.65 26.23 14.95
CA GLY A 150 20.56 27.69 14.89
C GLY A 150 19.38 28.22 14.09
N VAL A 151 18.42 27.37 13.73
CA VAL A 151 17.15 27.80 13.13
C VAL A 151 16.18 28.02 14.28
N ALA A 152 15.90 29.27 14.61
CA ALA A 152 14.95 29.63 15.65
C ALA A 152 13.92 30.61 15.07
N GLY A 153 12.65 30.22 15.09
CA GLY A 153 11.54 31.04 14.61
C GLY A 153 11.30 30.88 13.10
N THR A 154 10.85 31.97 12.46
CA THR A 154 10.28 31.93 11.11
C THR A 154 11.22 31.35 10.05
N PHE A 155 10.69 30.44 9.23
CA PHE A 155 11.41 29.89 8.08
C PHE A 155 11.74 30.98 7.04
N ASP A 156 13.04 31.32 6.95
CA ASP A 156 13.56 32.34 6.05
C ASP A 156 14.76 31.83 5.21
N ALA A 157 15.36 32.72 4.41
CA ALA A 157 16.51 32.38 3.57
C ALA A 157 17.75 31.96 4.39
N ASN A 158 17.89 32.45 5.62
CA ASN A 158 18.99 32.07 6.50
C ASN A 158 18.77 30.68 7.09
N ALA A 159 17.54 30.39 7.56
CA ALA A 159 17.12 29.07 8.00
C ALA A 159 17.39 28.02 6.90
N CYS A 160 17.01 28.34 5.66
CA CYS A 160 17.29 27.51 4.50
C CYS A 160 18.78 27.15 4.36
N ARG A 161 19.66 28.16 4.46
CA ARG A 161 21.12 27.97 4.37
C ARG A 161 21.66 27.12 5.52
N LEU A 162 21.14 27.30 6.74
CA LEU A 162 21.56 26.52 7.90
C LEU A 162 21.17 25.04 7.77
N ILE A 163 19.94 24.77 7.34
CA ILE A 163 19.45 23.41 7.07
C ILE A 163 20.33 22.73 6.01
N LEU A 164 20.63 23.40 4.89
CA LEU A 164 21.50 22.86 3.85
C LEU A 164 22.92 22.54 4.38
N LYS A 165 23.46 23.36 5.29
CA LYS A 165 24.76 23.12 5.91
C LYS A 165 24.76 21.94 6.88
N LYS A 166 23.61 21.60 7.47
CA LYS A 166 23.45 20.59 8.52
C LYS A 166 22.60 19.39 8.07
N MET A 167 22.60 19.10 6.77
CA MET A 167 21.78 18.05 6.16
C MET A 167 21.90 16.66 6.82
N ALA A 168 23.09 16.25 7.27
CA ALA A 168 23.26 14.96 7.93
C ALA A 168 22.41 14.87 9.22
N TYR A 169 22.50 15.90 10.05
CA TYR A 169 21.71 16.01 11.28
C TYR A 169 20.19 16.05 10.98
N VAL A 170 19.79 16.77 9.93
CA VAL A 170 18.39 16.87 9.48
C VAL A 170 17.85 15.50 9.05
N THR A 171 18.62 14.71 8.29
CA THR A 171 18.19 13.39 7.84
C THR A 171 18.12 12.36 8.97
N GLU A 172 19.01 12.45 9.96
CA GLU A 172 19.00 11.59 11.15
C GLU A 172 17.80 11.89 12.06
N ASN A 173 17.43 13.17 12.17
CA ASN A 173 16.33 13.64 13.01
C ASN A 173 15.02 13.81 12.22
N SER A 174 14.69 12.82 11.39
CA SER A 174 13.53 12.87 10.50
C SER A 174 12.47 11.82 10.81
N PHE A 175 11.20 12.12 10.52
CA PHE A 175 10.11 11.13 10.41
C PHE A 175 10.33 10.11 9.29
N VAL A 176 11.15 10.42 8.29
CA VAL A 176 11.40 9.58 7.11
C VAL A 176 12.91 9.48 6.90
N GLY A 177 13.55 8.38 7.28
CA GLY A 177 15.00 8.23 7.15
C GLY A 177 15.62 7.21 8.10
N VAL A 178 16.79 6.69 7.69
CA VAL A 178 17.61 5.57 8.21
C VAL A 178 17.07 4.89 9.48
N THR A 179 16.51 3.70 9.29
CA THR A 179 16.31 2.68 10.33
C THR A 179 17.66 2.37 10.96
N HIS A 180 17.94 2.93 12.14
CA HIS A 180 18.97 2.38 13.00
C HIS A 180 18.47 1.01 13.46
N ALA A 181 19.11 -0.05 13.00
CA ALA A 181 18.94 -1.39 13.55
C ALA A 181 19.24 -1.34 15.07
N GLY A 182 18.21 -1.15 15.89
CA GLY A 182 18.35 -0.95 17.33
C GLY A 182 17.41 0.11 17.94
N ALA A 183 16.78 0.96 17.14
CA ALA A 183 15.61 1.72 17.61
C ALA A 183 14.38 0.90 17.27
N ASP A 184 13.66 0.43 18.29
CA ASP A 184 12.34 -0.16 18.10
C ASP A 184 11.53 0.77 17.20
N ASP A 185 11.27 0.32 15.97
CA ASP A 185 10.33 0.90 15.04
C ASP A 185 8.92 0.76 15.63
N SER A 186 8.66 1.44 16.75
CA SER A 186 7.33 1.65 17.30
C SER A 186 6.65 2.76 16.50
N TRP A 187 6.59 2.56 15.18
CA TRP A 187 5.43 3.02 14.44
C TRP A 187 4.22 2.36 15.10
N VAL A 188 3.52 3.09 15.97
CA VAL A 188 2.22 2.68 16.51
C VAL A 188 1.22 2.71 15.35
N ASN A 189 1.30 1.70 14.48
CA ASN A 189 0.35 1.46 13.41
C ASN A 189 -0.70 0.48 13.93
N GLN A 190 -1.52 0.97 14.86
CA GLN A 190 -2.52 0.18 15.57
C GLN A 190 -3.61 -0.38 14.64
N ASN A 191 -3.70 0.10 13.38
CA ASN A 191 -4.76 -0.30 12.44
C ASN A 191 -4.34 -1.21 11.27
N ARG A 192 -3.06 -1.54 11.08
CA ARG A 192 -2.63 -2.34 9.90
C ARG A 192 -2.30 -3.80 10.19
N LYS A 193 -1.87 -4.12 11.42
CA LYS A 193 -1.57 -5.52 11.81
C LYS A 193 -2.85 -6.36 11.94
N THR A 194 -3.96 -5.78 12.38
CA THR A 194 -5.28 -6.46 12.46
C THR A 194 -5.91 -6.71 11.09
N ALA A 195 -5.85 -5.75 10.16
CA ALA A 195 -6.43 -5.90 8.83
C ALA A 195 -5.73 -6.97 7.97
N THR A 196 -4.40 -7.07 8.07
CA THR A 196 -3.63 -8.04 7.28
C THR A 196 -3.79 -9.48 7.80
N LEU A 197 -3.92 -9.66 9.12
CA LEU A 197 -4.23 -10.95 9.73
C LEU A 197 -5.66 -11.42 9.39
N LEU A 198 -6.64 -10.51 9.37
CA LEU A 198 -8.01 -10.85 8.97
C LEU A 198 -8.12 -11.24 7.48
N ALA A 199 -7.40 -10.54 6.60
CA ALA A 199 -7.36 -10.88 5.18
C ALA A 199 -6.68 -12.24 4.92
N ALA A 200 -5.57 -12.52 5.59
CA ALA A 200 -4.90 -13.83 5.49
C ALA A 200 -5.78 -14.97 6.04
N GLY A 201 -6.50 -14.74 7.14
CA GLY A 201 -7.46 -15.69 7.71
C GLY A 201 -8.63 -16.01 6.76
N ALA A 202 -9.19 -14.99 6.09
CA ALA A 202 -10.29 -15.17 5.15
C ALA A 202 -9.91 -16.02 3.92
N ILE A 203 -8.67 -15.86 3.42
CA ILE A 203 -8.16 -16.65 2.29
C ILE A 203 -7.96 -18.12 2.70
N LEU A 204 -7.39 -18.37 3.89
CA LEU A 204 -7.17 -19.72 4.40
C LEU A 204 -8.48 -20.49 4.62
N ILE A 205 -9.50 -19.83 5.17
CA ILE A 205 -10.84 -20.41 5.34
C ILE A 205 -11.47 -20.74 3.98
N SER A 206 -11.31 -19.86 3.00
CA SER A 206 -11.85 -20.08 1.64
C SER A 206 -11.20 -21.29 0.96
N VAL A 207 -9.87 -21.45 1.06
CA VAL A 207 -9.14 -22.59 0.49
C VAL A 207 -9.51 -23.90 1.17
N LEU A 208 -9.62 -23.91 2.50
CA LEU A 208 -10.04 -25.11 3.25
C LEU A 208 -11.48 -25.50 2.93
N GLY A 209 -12.39 -24.52 2.80
CA GLY A 209 -13.78 -24.77 2.42
C GLY A 209 -13.91 -25.43 1.04
N VAL A 210 -13.20 -24.91 0.03
CA VAL A 210 -13.21 -25.51 -1.32
C VAL A 210 -12.61 -26.91 -1.32
N GLY A 211 -11.50 -27.12 -0.60
CA GLY A 211 -10.88 -28.44 -0.46
C GLY A 211 -11.82 -29.49 0.15
N LEU A 212 -12.61 -29.10 1.17
CA LEU A 212 -13.55 -29.99 1.84
C LEU A 212 -14.73 -30.39 0.94
N VAL A 213 -15.25 -29.47 0.13
CA VAL A 213 -16.30 -29.75 -0.87
C VAL A 213 -15.79 -30.68 -1.98
N VAL A 214 -14.57 -30.44 -2.48
CA VAL A 214 -13.94 -31.33 -3.48
C VAL A 214 -13.75 -32.73 -2.91
N TRP A 215 -13.27 -32.85 -1.66
CA TRP A 215 -13.10 -34.16 -1.03
C TRP A 215 -14.42 -34.92 -0.84
N GLN A 216 -15.48 -34.24 -0.38
CA GLN A 216 -16.81 -34.85 -0.24
C GLN A 216 -17.37 -35.34 -1.58
N THR A 217 -17.23 -34.56 -2.65
CA THR A 217 -17.72 -34.95 -3.99
C THR A 217 -16.94 -36.13 -4.58
N VAL A 218 -15.62 -36.20 -4.36
CA VAL A 218 -14.80 -37.34 -4.80
C VAL A 218 -15.10 -38.59 -3.99
N ALA A 219 -15.20 -38.49 -2.66
CA ALA A 219 -15.54 -39.63 -1.80
C ALA A 219 -16.96 -40.19 -2.11
N ALA A 220 -17.93 -39.31 -2.37
CA ALA A 220 -19.28 -39.71 -2.80
C ALA A 220 -19.26 -40.45 -4.15
N ARG A 221 -18.43 -40.00 -5.11
CA ARG A 221 -18.27 -40.69 -6.41
C ARG A 221 -17.61 -42.05 -6.27
N GLN A 222 -16.57 -42.17 -5.44
CA GLN A 222 -15.88 -43.45 -5.22
C GLN A 222 -16.80 -44.50 -4.58
N THR A 223 -17.61 -44.10 -3.59
CA THR A 223 -18.58 -45.00 -2.95
C THR A 223 -19.72 -45.40 -3.91
N ALA A 224 -20.17 -44.50 -4.78
CA ALA A 224 -21.16 -44.83 -5.80
C ALA A 224 -20.62 -45.83 -6.85
N VAL A 225 -19.39 -45.64 -7.33
CA VAL A 225 -18.75 -46.54 -8.30
C VAL A 225 -18.49 -47.93 -7.70
N ALA A 226 -18.08 -48.00 -6.43
CA ALA A 226 -17.90 -49.27 -5.73
C ALA A 226 -19.23 -50.04 -5.61
N ARG A 227 -20.33 -49.36 -5.27
CA ARG A 227 -21.67 -49.97 -5.21
C ARG A 227 -22.19 -50.43 -6.58
N ALA A 228 -21.90 -49.68 -7.65
CA ALA A 228 -22.27 -50.07 -9.00
C ALA A 228 -21.57 -51.37 -9.43
N ARG A 229 -20.25 -51.50 -9.19
CA ARG A 229 -19.49 -52.72 -9.50
C ARG A 229 -19.97 -53.95 -8.71
N ALA A 230 -20.34 -53.77 -7.43
CA ALA A 230 -20.87 -54.85 -6.62
C ALA A 230 -22.23 -55.39 -7.11
N ARG A 231 -23.06 -54.57 -7.77
CA ARG A 231 -24.33 -55.02 -8.36
C ARG A 231 -24.15 -55.82 -9.65
N THR A 232 -23.16 -55.49 -10.48
CA THR A 232 -22.91 -56.20 -11.74
C THR A 232 -22.33 -57.61 -11.53
N ALA A 233 -21.53 -57.81 -10.48
CA ALA A 233 -20.92 -59.11 -10.19
C ALA A 233 -21.92 -60.20 -9.76
N LYS A 234 -23.15 -59.84 -9.36
CA LYS A 234 -24.16 -60.80 -8.90
C LYS A 234 -25.00 -61.41 -10.04
N ILE A 235 -24.85 -60.95 -11.29
CA ILE A 235 -25.61 -61.44 -12.46
C ILE A 235 -24.66 -62.12 -13.45
N VAL A 236 -23.97 -63.18 -13.02
CA VAL A 236 -23.38 -64.14 -13.97
C VAL A 236 -23.62 -65.54 -13.39
N GLN A 237 -24.83 -66.04 -13.60
CA GLN A 237 -25.18 -67.44 -13.35
C GLN A 237 -24.91 -68.20 -14.66
N ALA A 238 -23.98 -69.14 -14.62
CA ALA A 238 -23.46 -69.86 -15.78
C ALA A 238 -24.51 -70.81 -16.40
N LEU A 239 -24.66 -70.75 -17.73
CA LEU A 239 -25.41 -71.71 -18.55
C LEU A 239 -24.41 -72.68 -19.24
N PRO A 240 -24.69 -73.99 -19.33
CA PRO A 240 -23.74 -74.96 -19.89
C PRO A 240 -23.65 -74.90 -21.42
N SER A 241 -22.44 -75.13 -21.93
CA SER A 241 -22.06 -75.10 -23.35
C SER A 241 -22.46 -76.37 -24.12
N PRO A 242 -22.90 -76.26 -25.38
CA PRO A 242 -22.86 -77.36 -26.33
C PRO A 242 -21.69 -77.27 -27.33
N ILE A 243 -21.29 -78.47 -27.75
CA ILE A 243 -20.08 -78.91 -28.49
C ILE A 243 -20.23 -78.71 -30.02
N PRO A 244 -19.13 -78.51 -30.79
CA PRO A 244 -19.19 -78.23 -32.23
C PRO A 244 -19.05 -79.49 -33.10
N THR A 245 -19.71 -79.52 -34.27
CA THR A 245 -19.45 -80.49 -35.37
C THR A 245 -19.76 -79.85 -36.76
N PRO A 246 -19.02 -80.17 -37.84
CA PRO A 246 -18.84 -79.29 -39.01
C PRO A 246 -19.45 -79.78 -40.35
N ALA A 247 -19.28 -78.90 -41.36
CA ALA A 247 -19.16 -79.12 -42.82
C ALA A 247 -20.42 -79.24 -43.69
N ALA A 248 -20.52 -78.39 -44.72
CA ALA A 248 -20.35 -78.76 -46.14
C ALA A 248 -20.71 -77.57 -47.08
N ALA A 249 -20.35 -77.71 -48.35
CA ALA A 249 -20.07 -76.65 -49.30
C ALA A 249 -21.15 -76.38 -50.36
N THR A 250 -20.97 -75.23 -51.03
CA THR A 250 -21.24 -74.90 -52.45
C THR A 250 -22.61 -74.42 -52.95
N THR A 251 -22.48 -73.39 -53.81
CA THR A 251 -23.27 -72.93 -54.98
C THR A 251 -24.46 -71.96 -54.82
N SER A 252 -24.15 -70.70 -55.17
CA SER A 252 -24.76 -69.83 -56.20
C SER A 252 -26.28 -69.67 -56.33
N ALA A 253 -26.70 -68.40 -56.13
CA ALA A 253 -27.38 -67.52 -57.11
C ALA A 253 -28.65 -66.85 -56.54
N LYS A 254 -28.65 -65.52 -56.39
CA LYS A 254 -29.46 -64.58 -57.20
C LYS A 254 -29.45 -63.16 -56.64
N LEU A 255 -29.48 -62.24 -57.61
CA LEU A 255 -29.52 -60.78 -57.57
C LEU A 255 -30.91 -60.22 -57.18
N ALA A 256 -30.92 -58.89 -56.97
CA ALA A 256 -32.03 -57.97 -56.67
C ALA A 256 -32.27 -57.82 -55.15
N ASP A 257 -32.32 -56.63 -54.55
CA ASP A 257 -32.67 -55.33 -55.09
C ASP A 257 -32.27 -54.22 -54.09
N LEU A 258 -32.00 -53.00 -54.61
CA LEU A 258 -32.32 -51.65 -54.05
C LEU A 258 -32.06 -51.33 -52.55
N THR A 259 -31.62 -50.15 -52.10
CA THR A 259 -31.12 -48.88 -52.66
C THR A 259 -30.59 -48.05 -51.48
N VAL A 260 -29.46 -47.38 -51.64
CA VAL A 260 -28.97 -46.34 -50.70
C VAL A 260 -29.31 -44.98 -51.29
N ARG A 261 -30.03 -44.13 -50.53
CA ARG A 261 -30.25 -42.72 -50.89
C ARG A 261 -29.65 -41.83 -49.80
N VAL A 262 -28.59 -41.10 -50.17
CA VAL A 262 -28.08 -39.92 -49.46
C VAL A 262 -28.50 -38.71 -50.27
N VAL A 263 -29.15 -37.73 -49.64
CA VAL A 263 -29.43 -36.42 -50.26
C VAL A 263 -28.82 -35.34 -49.38
N ASN A 264 -27.77 -34.72 -49.91
CA ASN A 264 -27.26 -33.41 -49.50
C ASN A 264 -28.11 -32.31 -50.16
N ALA A 265 -28.37 -31.22 -49.44
CA ALA A 265 -28.76 -29.96 -50.03
C ALA A 265 -28.02 -28.81 -49.33
N SER A 266 -26.93 -28.39 -49.99
CA SER A 266 -26.20 -27.15 -49.80
C SER A 266 -27.07 -25.94 -50.16
N GLY A 267 -27.21 -24.99 -49.24
CA GLY A 267 -27.78 -23.66 -49.50
C GLY A 267 -26.70 -22.68 -49.93
N ILE A 268 -26.90 -22.02 -51.08
CA ILE A 268 -26.12 -20.84 -51.49
C ILE A 268 -27.11 -19.71 -51.78
N THR A 269 -26.71 -18.54 -51.32
CA THR A 269 -27.32 -17.21 -51.37
C THR A 269 -27.48 -16.64 -52.79
N GLY A 270 -28.56 -15.87 -52.97
CA GLY A 270 -28.70 -14.82 -53.97
C GLY A 270 -29.18 -13.55 -53.28
#